data_AF-A0A7W8D4H7-F1
#
_entry.id   AF-A0A7W8D4H7-F1
#
_cell.length_a   1.000
_cell.length_b   1.000
_cell.length_c   1.000
_cell.angle_alpha   90.00
_cell.angle_beta   90.00
_cell.angle_gamma   90.00
#
_symmetry.space_group_name_H-M   'P 1'
#
loop_
_entity.id
_entity.type
_entity.pdbx_description
1 polymer ?
#
loop_
_entity_poly.entity_id
_entity_poly.type
_entity_poly.pdbx_seq_one_letter_code
_entity_poly.pdbx_strand_id
1 'polypeptide(L)'
;MQGSTTFVSRAAVDVWDAQFRWREGRRIRDRVVDDTWRRVATAVAAAEGAAADVWATRFVAAFRAWRLLPDPAVLRFAGTHMHPAKQAVGTATVNVLAFVRRRPDGTRSFDAAGFRATASLALRLADDATLLWATRARPEPRVGLMGLGEALDALGLACAGDAAVGFCSDVAELLALGCLRSNLQLGMERGPAAIRNAQAALCRPAHARRGTLRHAIVTRLQPQPDLALLANGVALPCGAASGVACGADPGARVCGAMQPWIDDPIACDPTYRHPAPTETSPCRPSSDR
;
A
#
# COMPACT_ATOMS: atom_id res chain seq x y z
N MET A 1 -1.30 27.40 1.10
CA MET A 1 -0.56 26.65 0.05
C MET A 1 -0.23 25.26 0.58
N GLN A 2 -0.98 24.23 0.18
CA GLN A 2 -0.52 22.85 0.43
C GLN A 2 0.56 22.53 -0.61
N GLY A 3 1.73 22.08 -0.14
CA GLY A 3 2.90 21.84 -0.99
C GLY A 3 2.67 20.74 -2.03
N SER A 4 3.38 20.85 -3.15
CA SER A 4 3.44 19.81 -4.19
C SER A 4 4.21 18.59 -3.68
N THR A 5 3.87 17.40 -4.19
CA THR A 5 4.61 16.18 -3.86
C THR A 5 6.05 16.29 -4.35
N THR A 6 6.98 16.00 -3.45
CA THR A 6 8.42 16.00 -3.75
C THR A 6 8.95 14.58 -3.74
N PHE A 7 9.77 14.25 -4.74
CA PHE A 7 10.60 13.04 -4.74
C PHE A 7 11.94 13.37 -4.09
N VAL A 8 12.48 12.41 -3.33
CA VAL A 8 13.83 12.52 -2.73
C VAL A 8 14.87 11.67 -3.45
N SER A 9 14.45 10.82 -4.40
CA SER A 9 15.31 9.95 -5.19
C SER A 9 15.04 10.08 -6.68
N ARG A 10 16.11 10.11 -7.49
CA ARG A 10 16.02 10.08 -8.96
C ARG A 10 15.36 8.79 -9.45
N ALA A 11 15.67 7.65 -8.84
CA ALA A 11 15.10 6.37 -9.24
C ALA A 11 13.57 6.34 -9.08
N ALA A 12 13.03 7.04 -8.09
CA ALA A 12 11.59 7.19 -7.91
C ALA A 12 10.95 8.02 -9.03
N VAL A 13 11.62 9.09 -9.47
CA VAL A 13 11.21 9.89 -10.63
C VAL A 13 11.22 9.04 -11.90
N ASP A 14 12.29 8.26 -12.12
CA ASP A 14 12.44 7.41 -13.30
C ASP A 14 11.35 6.33 -13.35
N VAL A 15 11.04 5.69 -12.21
CA VAL A 15 9.94 4.71 -12.12
C VAL A 15 8.58 5.37 -12.36
N TRP A 16 8.33 6.54 -11.76
CA TRP A 16 7.09 7.28 -12.02
C TRP A 16 6.96 7.60 -13.50
N ASP A 17 8.00 8.15 -14.11
CA ASP A 17 7.99 8.57 -15.50
C ASP A 17 7.81 7.38 -16.46
N ALA A 18 8.48 6.26 -16.19
CA ALA A 18 8.42 5.07 -17.03
C ALA A 18 7.12 4.29 -16.88
N GLN A 19 6.60 4.16 -15.65
CA GLN A 19 5.52 3.21 -15.38
C GLN A 19 4.16 3.85 -15.08
N PHE A 20 4.11 5.05 -14.49
CA PHE A 20 2.87 5.60 -13.91
C PHE A 20 2.43 6.93 -14.52
N ARG A 21 3.34 7.65 -15.18
CA ARG A 21 3.05 8.93 -15.83
C ARG A 21 2.23 8.71 -17.10
N TRP A 22 1.01 9.23 -17.11
CA TRP A 22 0.13 9.06 -18.26
C TRP A 22 0.53 9.93 -19.45
N ARG A 23 0.59 9.28 -20.62
CA ARG A 23 0.81 9.89 -21.94
C ARG A 23 -0.27 9.42 -22.90
N GLU A 24 -0.67 10.29 -23.80
CA GLU A 24 -1.57 9.98 -24.90
C GLU A 24 -0.83 10.22 -26.22
N GLY A 25 -0.36 9.13 -26.84
CA GLY A 25 0.64 9.22 -27.91
C GLY A 25 1.89 9.96 -27.43
N ARG A 26 2.24 11.05 -28.12
CA ARG A 26 3.38 11.93 -27.74
C ARG A 26 3.02 12.99 -26.69
N ARG A 27 1.74 13.16 -26.34
CA ARG A 27 1.29 14.20 -25.42
C ARG A 27 1.42 13.74 -23.97
N ILE A 28 2.23 14.44 -23.19
CA ILE A 28 2.31 14.25 -21.74
C ILE A 28 1.05 14.84 -21.09
N ARG A 29 0.27 14.00 -20.41
CA ARG A 29 -0.96 14.40 -19.69
C ARG A 29 -0.64 14.71 -18.24
N ASP A 30 0.02 13.78 -17.55
CA ASP A 30 0.49 13.99 -16.18
C ASP A 30 1.84 14.72 -16.23
N ARG A 31 1.87 16.03 -15.99
CA ARG A 31 3.12 16.82 -16.10
C ARG A 31 3.97 16.65 -14.87
N VAL A 32 3.34 16.60 -13.71
CA VAL A 32 3.94 16.32 -12.40
C VAL A 32 3.19 15.18 -11.71
N VAL A 33 3.78 14.55 -10.69
CA VAL A 33 3.14 13.43 -9.97
C VAL A 33 1.82 13.84 -9.31
N ASP A 34 1.67 15.11 -8.92
CA ASP A 34 0.39 15.67 -8.45
C ASP A 34 -0.75 15.54 -9.47
N ASP A 35 -0.46 15.55 -10.77
CA ASP A 35 -1.46 15.32 -11.82
C ASP A 35 -1.90 13.86 -11.82
N THR A 36 -0.96 12.92 -11.66
CA THR A 36 -1.26 11.49 -11.47
C THR A 36 -2.14 11.30 -10.23
N TRP A 37 -1.82 11.93 -9.10
CA TRP A 37 -2.62 11.85 -7.88
C TRP A 37 -4.04 12.34 -8.07
N ARG A 38 -4.22 13.52 -8.68
CA ARG A 38 -5.55 14.06 -8.97
C ARG A 38 -6.34 13.15 -9.91
N ARG A 39 -5.75 12.73 -11.03
CA ARG A 39 -6.38 11.84 -12.00
C ARG A 39 -6.89 10.56 -11.33
N VAL A 40 -6.00 9.87 -10.61
CA VAL A 40 -6.32 8.59 -9.98
C VAL A 40 -7.36 8.76 -8.88
N ALA A 41 -7.18 9.74 -7.99
CA ALA A 41 -8.12 9.99 -6.90
C ALA A 41 -9.53 10.35 -7.41
N THR A 42 -9.64 11.25 -8.39
CA THR A 42 -10.92 11.64 -8.99
C THR A 42 -11.59 10.45 -9.67
N ALA A 43 -10.83 9.65 -10.41
CA ALA A 43 -11.37 8.46 -11.04
C ALA A 43 -11.91 7.48 -9.99
N VAL A 44 -11.14 7.16 -8.95
CA VAL A 44 -11.54 6.16 -7.93
C VAL A 44 -12.73 6.64 -7.12
N ALA A 45 -12.73 7.92 -6.74
CA ALA A 45 -13.83 8.51 -5.97
C ALA A 45 -15.16 8.58 -6.74
N ALA A 46 -15.18 8.33 -8.06
CA ALA A 46 -16.44 8.26 -8.82
C ALA A 46 -17.40 7.17 -8.28
N ALA A 47 -16.87 6.13 -7.61
CA ALA A 47 -17.67 5.10 -6.94
C ALA A 47 -18.56 5.66 -5.82
N GLU A 48 -18.21 6.84 -5.28
CA GLU A 48 -18.87 7.47 -4.14
C GLU A 48 -20.04 8.39 -4.55
N GLY A 49 -20.32 8.52 -5.85
CA GLY A 49 -21.43 9.31 -6.37
C GLY A 49 -21.38 10.78 -5.91
N ALA A 50 -22.42 11.23 -5.22
CA ALA A 50 -22.52 12.62 -4.75
C ALA A 50 -21.39 13.05 -3.79
N ALA A 51 -20.70 12.10 -3.15
CA ALA A 51 -19.58 12.39 -2.26
C ALA A 51 -18.20 12.34 -2.95
N ALA A 52 -18.14 12.15 -4.27
CA ALA A 52 -16.90 11.93 -5.01
C ALA A 52 -15.83 13.01 -4.75
N ASP A 53 -16.19 14.30 -4.78
CA ASP A 53 -15.21 15.38 -4.58
C ASP A 53 -14.57 15.37 -3.19
N VAL A 54 -15.35 15.02 -2.17
CA VAL A 54 -14.88 14.91 -0.78
C VAL A 54 -13.89 13.76 -0.64
N TRP A 55 -14.20 12.62 -1.23
CA TRP A 55 -13.32 11.45 -1.19
C TRP A 55 -12.06 11.64 -2.05
N ALA A 56 -12.19 12.22 -3.24
CA ALA A 56 -11.04 12.57 -4.08
C ALA A 56 -10.06 13.47 -3.33
N THR A 57 -10.57 14.47 -2.60
CA THR A 57 -9.74 15.36 -1.76
C THR A 57 -8.97 14.58 -0.68
N ARG A 58 -9.62 13.63 -0.01
CA ARG A 58 -8.98 12.78 1.01
C ARG A 58 -7.91 11.87 0.41
N PHE A 59 -8.19 11.24 -0.73
CA PHE A 59 -7.23 10.40 -1.44
C PHE A 59 -6.01 11.21 -1.92
N VAL A 60 -6.22 12.36 -2.58
CA VAL A 60 -5.13 13.25 -3.00
C VAL A 60 -4.25 13.65 -1.81
N ALA A 61 -4.84 14.01 -0.67
CA ALA A 61 -4.07 14.37 0.52
C ALA A 61 -3.19 13.20 1.02
N ALA A 62 -3.72 11.98 1.02
CA ALA A 62 -2.97 10.79 1.44
C ALA A 62 -1.85 10.42 0.45
N PHE A 63 -2.11 10.51 -0.85
CA PHE A 63 -1.12 10.25 -1.91
C PHE A 63 0.01 11.27 -1.87
N ARG A 64 -0.33 12.56 -1.74
CA ARG A 64 0.65 13.65 -1.68
C ARG A 64 1.63 13.54 -0.54
N ALA A 65 1.14 13.03 0.60
CA ALA A 65 1.94 12.80 1.79
C ALA A 65 2.71 11.48 1.77
N TRP A 66 2.68 10.73 0.65
CA TRP A 66 3.25 9.39 0.52
C TRP A 66 2.69 8.36 1.53
N ARG A 67 1.55 8.65 2.17
CA ARG A 67 0.97 7.83 3.25
C ARG A 67 0.24 6.61 2.71
N LEU A 68 -0.37 6.74 1.53
CA LEU A 68 -1.20 5.72 0.89
C LEU A 68 -0.82 5.64 -0.58
N LEU A 69 -0.64 4.43 -1.08
CA LEU A 69 -0.43 4.17 -2.50
C LEU A 69 -1.54 3.22 -3.00
N PRO A 70 -2.22 3.55 -4.11
CA PRO A 70 -3.12 2.62 -4.78
C PRO A 70 -2.36 1.48 -5.44
N ASP A 71 -3.10 0.44 -5.79
CA ASP A 71 -2.67 -0.63 -6.69
C ASP A 71 -1.93 -0.10 -7.94
N PRO A 72 -0.82 -0.74 -8.37
CA PRO A 72 -0.10 -0.32 -9.57
C PRO A 72 -0.97 -0.24 -10.84
N ALA A 73 -1.96 -1.14 -11.00
CA ALA A 73 -2.87 -1.10 -12.13
C ALA A 73 -3.81 0.12 -12.05
N VAL A 74 -4.30 0.45 -10.85
CA VAL A 74 -5.13 1.65 -10.61
C VAL A 74 -4.31 2.90 -10.94
N LEU A 75 -3.07 2.99 -10.47
CA LEU A 75 -2.17 4.10 -10.77
C LEU A 75 -1.97 4.32 -12.28
N ARG A 76 -1.76 3.22 -13.00
CA ARG A 76 -1.53 3.21 -14.45
C ARG A 76 -2.76 3.61 -15.26
N PHE A 77 -3.94 3.10 -14.88
CA PHE A 77 -5.10 3.10 -15.78
C PHE A 77 -6.26 3.98 -15.35
N ALA A 78 -6.45 4.24 -14.04
CA ALA A 78 -7.62 4.99 -13.57
C ALA A 78 -7.65 6.42 -14.15
N GLY A 79 -8.79 6.83 -14.69
CA GLY A 79 -8.94 8.15 -15.33
C GLY A 79 -8.23 8.30 -16.69
N THR A 80 -7.77 7.19 -17.28
CA THR A 80 -7.28 7.13 -18.66
C THR A 80 -8.31 6.40 -19.55
N HIS A 81 -8.08 6.38 -20.87
CA HIS A 81 -8.88 5.57 -21.80
C HIS A 81 -8.45 4.09 -21.83
N MET A 82 -7.43 3.70 -21.06
CA MET A 82 -6.89 2.34 -21.00
C MET A 82 -7.49 1.57 -19.82
N HIS A 83 -7.66 0.25 -19.98
CA HIS A 83 -8.15 -0.64 -18.94
C HIS A 83 -7.15 -1.78 -18.69
N PRO A 84 -7.04 -2.29 -17.44
CA PRO A 84 -6.16 -3.41 -17.13
C PRO A 84 -6.63 -4.67 -17.88
N ALA A 85 -5.76 -5.23 -18.71
CA ALA A 85 -6.10 -6.36 -19.58
C ALA A 85 -6.42 -7.65 -18.81
N LYS A 86 -5.80 -7.87 -17.63
CA LYS A 86 -5.87 -9.16 -16.88
C LYS A 86 -5.68 -9.06 -15.36
N GLN A 87 -5.38 -7.89 -14.79
CA GLN A 87 -4.96 -7.79 -13.39
C GLN A 87 -6.15 -7.67 -12.43
N ALA A 88 -6.08 -8.41 -11.33
CA ALA A 88 -6.95 -8.24 -10.17
C ALA A 88 -6.67 -6.87 -9.57
N VAL A 89 -7.63 -5.96 -9.71
CA VAL A 89 -7.58 -4.61 -9.15
C VAL A 89 -8.18 -4.66 -7.74
N GLY A 90 -7.54 -4.02 -6.75
CA GLY A 90 -8.11 -3.91 -5.42
C GLY A 90 -7.11 -3.94 -4.27
N THR A 91 -5.82 -3.71 -4.53
CA THR A 91 -4.83 -3.57 -3.46
C THR A 91 -4.59 -2.10 -3.11
N ALA A 92 -4.30 -1.82 -1.84
CA ALA A 92 -3.82 -0.51 -1.40
C ALA A 92 -2.73 -0.70 -0.35
N THR A 93 -1.68 0.12 -0.39
CA THR A 93 -0.50 -0.03 0.46
C THR A 93 -0.28 1.21 1.31
N VAL A 94 -0.20 1.04 2.63
CA VAL A 94 0.10 2.12 3.58
C VAL A 94 1.61 2.19 3.82
N ASN A 95 2.22 3.37 3.67
CA ASN A 95 3.64 3.56 3.93
C ASN A 95 3.89 3.88 5.41
N VAL A 96 4.46 2.93 6.17
CA VAL A 96 4.70 3.08 7.62
C VAL A 96 5.70 4.21 7.90
N LEU A 97 6.74 4.37 7.09
CA LEU A 97 7.74 5.43 7.25
C LEU A 97 7.11 6.84 7.21
N ALA A 98 6.07 7.03 6.39
CA ALA A 98 5.38 8.32 6.26
C ALA A 98 4.71 8.80 7.57
N PHE A 99 4.65 7.95 8.59
CA PHE A 99 4.08 8.24 9.91
C PHE A 99 5.13 8.41 11.00
N VAL A 100 6.42 8.25 10.69
CA VAL A 100 7.50 8.60 11.62
C VAL A 100 7.76 10.09 11.53
N ARG A 101 7.41 10.83 12.59
CA ARG A 101 7.57 12.28 12.65
C ARG A 101 8.70 12.67 13.57
N ARG A 102 9.46 13.69 13.16
CA ARG A 102 10.37 14.42 14.06
C ARG A 102 9.56 15.37 14.93
N ARG A 103 9.78 15.30 16.23
CA ARG A 103 9.21 16.19 17.24
C ARG A 103 10.08 17.45 17.41
N PRO A 104 9.56 18.53 18.01
CA PRO A 104 10.34 19.76 18.24
C PRO A 104 11.60 19.54 19.09
N ASP A 105 11.57 18.56 20.00
CA ASP A 105 12.71 18.13 20.83
C ASP A 105 13.78 17.34 20.05
N GLY A 106 13.58 17.13 18.75
CA GLY A 106 14.50 16.38 17.90
C GLY A 106 14.29 14.87 17.90
N THR A 107 13.50 14.33 18.83
CA THR A 107 13.16 12.89 18.88
C THR A 107 12.21 12.52 17.75
N ARG A 108 12.11 11.22 17.45
CA ARG A 108 11.18 10.69 16.44
C ARG A 108 10.13 9.82 17.11
N SER A 109 8.89 9.94 16.63
CA SER A 109 7.74 9.21 17.17
C SER A 109 6.82 8.78 16.04
N PHE A 110 6.17 7.64 16.22
CA PHE A 110 5.20 7.11 15.27
C PHE A 110 3.81 7.71 15.46
N ASP A 111 3.18 8.11 14.36
CA ASP A 111 1.80 8.62 14.32
C ASP A 111 0.77 7.50 14.25
N ALA A 112 0.54 6.81 15.37
CA ALA A 112 -0.43 5.71 15.42
C ALA A 112 -1.85 6.12 14.97
N ALA A 113 -2.30 7.32 15.37
CA ALA A 113 -3.64 7.82 15.03
C ALA A 113 -3.79 8.08 13.53
N GLY A 114 -2.81 8.76 12.92
CA GLY A 114 -2.80 8.99 11.48
C GLY A 114 -2.65 7.69 10.68
N PHE A 115 -1.82 6.76 11.14
CA PHE A 115 -1.63 5.46 10.48
C PHE A 115 -2.95 4.69 10.43
N ARG A 116 -3.63 4.54 11.57
CA ARG A 116 -4.93 3.86 11.65
C ARG A 116 -5.99 4.53 10.79
N ALA A 117 -6.02 5.87 10.75
CA ALA A 117 -6.94 6.61 9.88
C ALA A 117 -6.65 6.38 8.39
N THR A 118 -5.37 6.29 8.00
CA THR A 118 -4.97 5.98 6.63
C THR A 118 -5.26 4.53 6.26
N ALA A 119 -5.10 3.57 7.17
CA ALA A 119 -5.52 2.18 6.95
C ALA A 119 -7.03 2.08 6.66
N SER A 120 -7.85 2.84 7.38
CA SER A 120 -9.28 2.96 7.09
C SER A 120 -9.54 3.54 5.69
N LEU A 121 -8.81 4.60 5.30
CA LEU A 121 -8.92 5.19 3.96
C LEU A 121 -8.47 4.22 2.85
N ALA A 122 -7.45 3.40 3.14
CA ALA A 122 -6.88 2.43 2.20
C ALA A 122 -7.89 1.35 1.81
N LEU A 123 -8.64 0.80 2.78
CA LEU A 123 -9.67 -0.20 2.47
C LEU A 123 -10.79 0.40 1.63
N ARG A 124 -11.20 1.64 1.89
CA ARG A 124 -12.22 2.33 1.10
C ARG A 124 -11.76 2.59 -0.33
N LEU A 125 -10.53 3.08 -0.50
CA LEU A 125 -9.89 3.24 -1.82
C LEU A 125 -9.88 1.91 -2.60
N ALA A 126 -9.52 0.82 -1.93
CA ALA A 126 -9.46 -0.50 -2.52
C ALA A 126 -10.85 -1.03 -2.91
N ASP A 127 -11.88 -0.84 -2.07
CA ASP A 127 -13.26 -1.22 -2.40
C ASP A 127 -13.78 -0.42 -3.59
N ASP A 128 -13.60 0.91 -3.61
CA ASP A 128 -13.99 1.78 -4.72
C ASP A 128 -13.31 1.36 -6.03
N ALA A 129 -12.02 1.06 -5.97
CA ALA A 129 -11.28 0.60 -7.12
C ALA A 129 -11.79 -0.75 -7.65
N THR A 130 -12.09 -1.69 -6.75
CA THR A 130 -12.69 -2.97 -7.12
C THR A 130 -14.07 -2.79 -7.75
N LEU A 131 -14.90 -1.87 -7.26
CA LEU A 131 -16.23 -1.62 -7.82
C LEU A 131 -16.18 -1.11 -9.26
N LEU A 132 -15.22 -0.25 -9.58
CA LEU A 132 -15.12 0.42 -10.89
C LEU A 132 -14.31 -0.37 -11.93
N TRP A 133 -13.27 -1.10 -11.52
CA TRP A 133 -12.30 -1.68 -12.48
C TRP A 133 -12.14 -3.19 -12.44
N ALA A 134 -12.84 -3.92 -11.56
CA ALA A 134 -12.81 -5.37 -11.61
C ALA A 134 -13.59 -5.90 -12.84
N THR A 135 -12.89 -6.53 -13.79
CA THR A 135 -13.43 -6.86 -15.12
C THR A 135 -14.27 -8.14 -15.19
N ARG A 136 -14.03 -9.15 -14.32
CA ARG A 136 -14.77 -10.43 -14.36
C ARG A 136 -14.89 -11.14 -13.00
N ALA A 137 -13.78 -11.30 -12.29
CA ALA A 137 -13.78 -11.67 -10.88
C ALA A 137 -13.58 -10.38 -10.08
N ARG A 138 -14.42 -10.09 -9.10
CA ARG A 138 -14.17 -9.01 -8.13
C ARG A 138 -13.23 -9.59 -7.08
N PRO A 139 -11.90 -9.41 -7.20
CA PRO A 139 -11.02 -9.84 -6.12
C PRO A 139 -11.45 -9.08 -4.87
N GLU A 140 -11.44 -9.76 -3.75
CA GLU A 140 -11.64 -9.08 -2.48
C GLU A 140 -10.51 -8.05 -2.30
N PRO A 141 -10.82 -6.81 -1.91
CA PRO A 141 -9.80 -5.81 -1.71
C PRO A 141 -8.83 -6.22 -0.59
N ARG A 142 -7.57 -5.84 -0.74
CA ARG A 142 -6.51 -6.13 0.22
C ARG A 142 -5.75 -4.86 0.57
N VAL A 143 -5.51 -4.66 1.85
CA VAL A 143 -4.67 -3.59 2.36
C VAL A 143 -3.38 -4.19 2.90
N GLY A 144 -2.26 -3.71 2.38
CA GLY A 144 -0.93 -4.02 2.86
C GLY A 144 -0.23 -2.80 3.43
N LEU A 145 1.02 -3.01 3.82
CA LEU A 145 1.91 -1.94 4.26
C LEU A 145 3.27 -2.07 3.59
N MET A 146 4.09 -1.03 3.66
CA MET A 146 5.51 -1.02 3.29
C MET A 146 6.26 -0.03 4.18
N GLY A 147 7.58 -0.01 4.13
CA GLY A 147 8.40 0.95 4.86
C GLY A 147 8.60 0.64 6.33
N LEU A 148 8.48 -0.64 6.72
CA LEU A 148 8.73 -1.05 8.10
C LEU A 148 10.20 -0.99 8.45
N GLY A 149 11.10 -1.43 7.56
CA GLY A 149 12.55 -1.39 7.82
C GLY A 149 13.03 0.03 8.04
N GLU A 150 12.68 0.93 7.12
CA GLU A 150 13.05 2.34 7.21
C GLU A 150 12.37 3.04 8.39
N ALA A 151 11.16 2.63 8.78
CA ALA A 151 10.52 3.15 9.98
C ALA A 151 11.25 2.72 11.26
N LEU A 152 11.69 1.45 11.34
CA LEU A 152 12.51 0.94 12.44
C LEU A 152 13.84 1.71 12.51
N ASP A 153 14.54 1.85 11.39
CA ASP A 153 15.78 2.63 11.31
C ASP A 153 15.54 4.09 11.71
N ALA A 154 14.45 4.69 11.24
CA ALA A 154 14.10 6.05 11.58
C ALA A 154 13.78 6.24 13.07
N LEU A 155 13.28 5.21 13.75
CA LEU A 155 13.00 5.18 15.19
C LEU A 155 14.21 4.72 16.02
N GLY A 156 15.30 4.29 15.39
CA GLY A 156 16.48 3.74 16.07
C GLY A 156 16.22 2.36 16.70
N LEU A 157 15.30 1.58 16.15
CA LEU A 157 14.94 0.25 16.63
C LEU A 157 15.72 -0.82 15.84
N ALA A 158 16.50 -1.63 16.52
CA ALA A 158 17.22 -2.73 15.88
C ALA A 158 16.26 -3.82 15.37
N CYS A 159 16.31 -4.16 14.09
CA CYS A 159 15.37 -5.06 13.40
C CYS A 159 15.14 -6.44 14.05
N ALA A 160 16.08 -6.94 14.86
CA ALA A 160 15.98 -8.22 15.57
C ALA A 160 15.68 -8.09 17.08
N GLY A 161 15.55 -6.87 17.59
CA GLY A 161 15.28 -6.59 19.00
C GLY A 161 13.81 -6.73 19.36
N ASP A 162 13.52 -7.04 20.62
CA ASP A 162 12.15 -7.22 21.11
C ASP A 162 11.27 -5.97 20.92
N ALA A 163 11.88 -4.78 21.01
CA ALA A 163 11.21 -3.51 20.72
C ALA A 163 10.77 -3.37 19.25
N ALA A 164 11.55 -3.89 18.29
CA ALA A 164 11.16 -3.89 16.88
C ALA A 164 10.04 -4.90 16.61
N VAL A 165 10.09 -6.08 17.24
CA VAL A 165 9.01 -7.08 17.16
C VAL A 165 7.71 -6.51 17.72
N GLY A 166 7.76 -5.86 18.90
CA GLY A 166 6.62 -5.18 19.49
C GLY A 166 6.06 -4.09 18.59
N PHE A 167 6.92 -3.20 18.07
CA PHE A 167 6.51 -2.14 17.14
C PHE A 167 5.83 -2.70 15.88
N CYS A 168 6.39 -3.73 15.25
CA CYS A 168 5.79 -4.36 14.07
C CYS A 168 4.41 -4.98 14.38
N SER A 169 4.25 -5.63 15.54
CA SER A 169 2.95 -6.13 16.01
C SER A 169 1.95 -4.98 16.17
N ASP A 170 2.33 -3.89 16.86
CA ASP A 170 1.45 -2.73 17.07
C ASP A 170 1.03 -2.09 15.74
N VAL A 171 1.93 -1.99 14.77
CA VAL A 171 1.63 -1.50 13.42
C VAL A 171 0.63 -2.43 12.71
N ALA A 172 0.80 -3.75 12.81
CA ALA A 172 -0.13 -4.72 12.23
C ALA A 172 -1.51 -4.63 12.89
N GLU A 173 -1.57 -4.48 14.22
CA GLU A 173 -2.81 -4.26 14.95
C GLU A 173 -3.51 -2.97 14.49
N LEU A 174 -2.79 -1.85 14.39
CA LEU A 174 -3.36 -0.59 13.94
C LEU A 174 -3.87 -0.65 12.49
N LEU A 175 -3.19 -1.42 11.62
CA LEU A 175 -3.65 -1.69 10.25
C LEU A 175 -4.99 -2.44 10.28
N ALA A 176 -5.04 -3.54 11.04
CA ALA A 176 -6.24 -4.37 11.17
C ALA A 176 -7.43 -3.58 11.75
N LEU A 177 -7.22 -2.79 12.80
CA LEU A 177 -8.26 -1.96 13.42
C LEU A 177 -8.76 -0.86 12.49
N GLY A 178 -7.87 -0.23 11.72
CA GLY A 178 -8.24 0.76 10.71
C GLY A 178 -9.08 0.15 9.60
N CYS A 179 -8.65 -0.99 9.07
CA CYS A 179 -9.41 -1.74 8.06
C CYS A 179 -10.77 -2.19 8.61
N LEU A 180 -10.83 -2.76 9.81
CA LEU A 180 -12.09 -3.20 10.44
C LEU A 180 -13.11 -2.06 10.54
N ARG A 181 -12.68 -0.87 10.97
CA ARG A 181 -13.55 0.31 11.07
C ARG A 181 -14.18 0.64 9.72
N SER A 182 -13.36 0.73 8.66
CA SER A 182 -13.87 1.01 7.32
C SER A 182 -14.74 -0.13 6.79
N ASN A 183 -14.41 -1.38 7.12
CA ASN A 183 -15.12 -2.57 6.65
C ASN A 183 -16.55 -2.63 7.21
N LEU A 184 -16.72 -2.30 8.49
CA LEU A 184 -18.03 -2.15 9.13
C LEU A 184 -18.83 -1.02 8.48
N GLN A 185 -18.19 0.15 8.29
CA GLN A 185 -18.86 1.30 7.68
C GLN A 185 -19.31 1.00 6.24
N LEU A 186 -18.43 0.42 5.42
CA LEU A 186 -18.78 -0.02 4.06
C LEU A 186 -19.88 -1.09 4.07
N GLY A 187 -19.90 -1.97 5.08
CA GLY A 187 -20.95 -2.97 5.23
C GLY A 187 -22.31 -2.34 5.53
N MET A 188 -22.35 -1.28 6.33
CA MET A 188 -23.57 -0.50 6.59
C MET A 188 -24.03 0.29 5.35
N GLU A 189 -23.10 0.88 4.59
CA GLU A 189 -23.41 1.74 3.44
C GLU A 189 -23.76 0.95 2.17
N ARG A 190 -23.07 -0.18 1.94
CA ARG A 190 -23.11 -0.92 0.66
C ARG A 190 -23.54 -2.37 0.80
N GLY A 191 -23.84 -2.83 2.02
CA GLY A 191 -24.13 -4.23 2.33
C GLY A 191 -22.90 -5.14 2.22
N PRO A 192 -23.00 -6.41 2.63
CA PRO A 192 -21.94 -7.39 2.44
C PRO A 192 -21.63 -7.60 0.95
N ALA A 193 -20.37 -7.80 0.60
CA ALA A 193 -19.98 -8.21 -0.74
C ALA A 193 -20.54 -9.62 -1.03
N ALA A 194 -20.93 -9.87 -2.28
CA ALA A 194 -21.35 -11.20 -2.72
C ALA A 194 -20.12 -12.12 -2.77
N ILE A 195 -19.76 -12.74 -1.64
CA ILE A 195 -18.56 -13.58 -1.53
C ILE A 195 -18.93 -15.03 -1.87
N ARG A 196 -18.35 -15.57 -2.96
CA ARG A 196 -18.28 -17.01 -3.21
C ARG A 196 -17.08 -17.54 -2.44
N ASN A 197 -17.31 -18.15 -1.27
CA ASN A 197 -16.32 -18.81 -0.40
C ASN A 197 -15.36 -17.88 0.35
N ALA A 198 -15.71 -17.49 1.57
CA ALA A 198 -14.72 -17.04 2.55
C ALA A 198 -14.84 -17.84 3.85
N GLN A 199 -13.92 -18.78 4.04
CA GLN A 199 -13.52 -19.23 5.37
C GLN A 199 -12.66 -18.12 5.97
N ALA A 200 -13.25 -17.22 6.74
CA ALA A 200 -12.49 -16.23 7.51
C ALA A 200 -11.88 -16.91 8.74
N ALA A 201 -10.56 -17.02 8.77
CA ALA A 201 -9.80 -17.42 9.94
C ALA A 201 -8.84 -16.28 10.29
N LEU A 202 -9.20 -15.47 11.31
CA LEU A 202 -8.29 -14.84 12.28
C LEU A 202 -9.04 -13.79 13.14
N CYS A 203 -8.45 -13.52 14.30
CA CYS A 203 -9.01 -12.86 15.49
C CYS A 203 -9.83 -11.61 15.19
N ARG A 204 -11.14 -11.81 15.01
CA ARG A 204 -12.11 -10.72 15.06
C ARG A 204 -12.26 -10.30 16.52
N PRO A 205 -12.27 -9.00 16.86
CA PRO A 205 -12.83 -8.62 18.15
C PRO A 205 -14.23 -9.22 18.23
N ALA A 206 -14.57 -9.84 19.37
CA ALA A 206 -15.77 -10.67 19.59
C ALA A 206 -17.11 -10.00 19.21
N HIS A 207 -17.10 -8.69 18.90
CA HIS A 207 -18.25 -7.85 18.60
C HIS A 207 -18.61 -7.76 17.10
N ALA A 208 -17.77 -8.21 16.17
CA ALA A 208 -18.10 -8.17 14.74
C ALA A 208 -19.05 -9.32 14.35
N ARG A 209 -20.37 -9.09 14.47
CA ARG A 209 -21.39 -10.06 14.05
C ARG A 209 -21.26 -10.36 12.55
N ARG A 210 -21.20 -11.66 12.19
CA ARG A 210 -21.29 -12.10 10.79
C ARG A 210 -22.51 -11.46 10.13
N GLY A 211 -22.31 -10.77 9.00
CA GLY A 211 -23.35 -10.04 8.25
C GLY A 211 -23.24 -8.50 8.29
N THR A 212 -22.40 -7.93 9.16
CA THR A 212 -22.19 -6.46 9.26
C THR A 212 -20.98 -5.95 8.47
N LEU A 213 -20.10 -6.85 8.03
CA LEU A 213 -18.88 -6.52 7.30
C LEU A 213 -19.13 -6.51 5.79
N ARG A 214 -18.46 -5.60 5.09
CA ARG A 214 -18.41 -5.59 3.63
C ARG A 214 -17.61 -6.77 3.08
N HIS A 215 -16.40 -6.99 3.62
CA HIS A 215 -15.41 -7.96 3.13
C HIS A 215 -15.02 -8.94 4.22
N ALA A 216 -14.74 -10.20 3.86
CA ALA A 216 -14.38 -11.22 4.82
C ALA A 216 -12.90 -11.18 5.24
N ILE A 217 -12.01 -10.87 4.28
CA ILE A 217 -10.55 -10.81 4.40
C ILE A 217 -10.13 -9.48 3.79
N VAL A 218 -9.30 -8.70 4.48
CA VAL A 218 -8.95 -7.33 4.07
C VAL A 218 -7.48 -6.97 4.24
N THR A 219 -6.69 -7.76 4.97
CA THR A 219 -5.26 -7.49 5.19
C THR A 219 -4.36 -8.55 4.58
N ARG A 220 -3.31 -8.10 3.87
CA ARG A 220 -2.30 -8.97 3.26
C ARG A 220 -0.96 -8.24 3.20
N LEU A 221 0.12 -8.94 3.54
CA LEU A 221 1.48 -8.47 3.29
C LEU A 221 2.03 -9.12 2.01
N GLN A 222 2.38 -8.30 1.02
CA GLN A 222 2.96 -8.75 -0.24
C GLN A 222 4.07 -7.80 -0.71
N PRO A 223 5.16 -8.34 -1.30
CA PRO A 223 6.13 -7.60 -2.11
C PRO A 223 5.50 -6.63 -3.11
N GLN A 224 5.84 -5.34 -3.00
CA GLN A 224 5.41 -4.27 -3.91
C GLN A 224 6.62 -3.43 -4.36
N PRO A 225 7.61 -4.03 -5.06
CA PRO A 225 8.90 -3.39 -5.36
C PRO A 225 8.78 -2.11 -6.20
N ASP A 226 7.85 -2.08 -7.17
CA ASP A 226 7.62 -0.89 -7.99
C ASP A 226 7.02 0.26 -7.15
N LEU A 227 6.10 -0.03 -6.22
CA LEU A 227 5.52 0.98 -5.32
C LEU A 227 6.53 1.45 -4.28
N ALA A 228 7.35 0.54 -3.76
CA ALA A 228 8.47 0.84 -2.87
C ALA A 228 9.43 1.84 -3.53
N LEU A 229 9.84 1.56 -4.77
CA LEU A 229 10.74 2.41 -5.54
C LEU A 229 10.09 3.76 -5.89
N LEU A 230 8.82 3.75 -6.30
CA LEU A 230 8.02 4.97 -6.51
C LEU A 230 7.95 5.83 -5.23
N ALA A 231 7.81 5.20 -4.06
CA ALA A 231 7.74 5.87 -2.77
C ALA A 231 9.11 6.28 -2.21
N ASN A 232 10.11 6.49 -3.08
CA ASN A 232 11.47 6.89 -2.75
C ASN A 232 12.36 5.77 -2.21
N GLY A 233 12.12 4.52 -2.60
CA GLY A 233 12.97 3.37 -2.28
C GLY A 233 12.68 2.76 -0.91
N VAL A 234 11.42 2.78 -0.49
CA VAL A 234 10.97 2.32 0.83
C VAL A 234 10.59 0.83 0.75
N ALA A 235 11.40 -0.06 1.33
CA ALA A 235 11.25 -1.51 1.24
C ALA A 235 10.17 -2.07 2.19
N LEU A 236 9.77 -3.32 1.96
CA LEU A 236 8.92 -4.09 2.89
C LEU A 236 9.73 -4.64 4.08
N PRO A 237 9.07 -5.01 5.20
CA PRO A 237 9.79 -5.76 6.23
C PRO A 237 10.29 -7.08 5.64
N CYS A 238 11.53 -7.43 6.00
CA CYS A 238 12.12 -8.76 5.78
C CYS A 238 12.40 -9.10 4.31
N GLY A 239 13.46 -8.47 3.79
CA GLY A 239 14.09 -8.80 2.52
C GLY A 239 15.49 -8.18 2.42
N ALA A 240 16.40 -8.63 3.29
CA ALA A 240 17.86 -8.44 3.19
C ALA A 240 18.37 -7.06 2.72
N ALA A 241 18.39 -6.08 3.63
CA ALA A 241 19.18 -4.85 3.48
C ALA A 241 20.08 -4.60 4.71
N SER A 242 20.75 -5.64 5.21
CA SER A 242 21.95 -5.49 6.04
C SER A 242 22.64 -6.84 6.12
N GLY A 243 23.89 -6.94 5.64
CA GLY A 243 24.73 -8.14 5.70
C GLY A 243 25.19 -8.50 7.11
N VAL A 244 24.25 -8.65 8.06
CA VAL A 244 24.51 -9.09 9.42
C VAL A 244 23.83 -10.44 9.62
N ALA A 245 24.63 -11.50 9.72
CA ALA A 245 24.15 -12.82 10.08
C ALA A 245 23.81 -12.83 11.58
N CYS A 246 22.52 -12.91 11.93
CA CYS A 246 22.08 -13.22 13.28
C CYS A 246 21.31 -14.55 13.26
N GLY A 247 21.64 -15.45 14.20
CA GLY A 247 20.93 -16.70 14.41
C GLY A 247 19.46 -16.48 14.81
N ALA A 248 18.61 -17.48 14.49
CA ALA A 248 17.15 -17.44 14.49
C ALA A 248 16.59 -16.26 13.67
N ASP A 249 16.09 -16.56 12.46
CA ASP A 249 15.68 -15.56 11.46
C ASP A 249 14.85 -14.42 12.07
N PRO A 250 15.43 -13.20 12.21
CA PRO A 250 14.74 -12.03 12.74
C PRO A 250 13.44 -11.73 12.00
N GLY A 251 13.36 -12.09 10.71
CA GLY A 251 12.16 -11.95 9.92
C GLY A 251 11.02 -12.85 10.39
N ALA A 252 11.33 -14.10 10.77
CA ALA A 252 10.32 -15.04 11.27
C ALA A 252 9.67 -14.57 12.58
N ARG A 253 10.44 -13.94 13.49
CA ARG A 253 9.90 -13.38 14.74
C ARG A 253 8.95 -12.22 14.48
N VAL A 254 9.34 -11.30 13.60
CA VAL A 254 8.51 -10.15 13.19
C VAL A 254 7.24 -10.63 12.50
N CYS A 255 7.36 -11.52 11.51
CA CYS A 255 6.22 -12.15 10.86
C CYS A 255 5.26 -12.79 11.88
N GLY A 256 5.79 -13.60 12.80
CA GLY A 256 4.99 -14.32 13.79
C GLY A 256 4.22 -13.38 14.72
N ALA A 257 4.82 -12.26 15.10
CA ALA A 257 4.17 -11.24 15.93
C ALA A 257 3.08 -10.45 15.16
N MET A 258 3.25 -10.26 13.84
CA MET A 258 2.26 -9.57 13.00
C MET A 258 1.10 -10.49 12.58
N GLN A 259 1.34 -11.79 12.40
CA GLN A 259 0.38 -12.74 11.84
C GLN A 259 -1.01 -12.75 12.50
N PRO A 260 -1.17 -12.60 13.84
CA PRO A 260 -2.50 -12.54 14.47
C PRO A 260 -3.41 -11.42 13.93
N TRP A 261 -2.82 -10.39 13.34
CA TRP A 261 -3.51 -9.20 12.83
C TRP A 261 -3.62 -9.15 11.31
N ILE A 262 -2.98 -10.07 10.59
CA ILE A 262 -3.01 -10.14 9.13
C ILE A 262 -3.84 -11.35 8.71
N ASP A 263 -4.90 -11.11 7.94
CA ASP A 263 -5.86 -12.14 7.53
C ASP A 263 -5.24 -13.18 6.60
N ASP A 264 -4.43 -12.74 5.62
CA ASP A 264 -3.70 -13.65 4.75
C ASP A 264 -2.39 -14.13 5.40
N PRO A 265 -1.97 -15.39 5.15
CA PRO A 265 -0.69 -15.88 5.65
C PRO A 265 0.48 -15.00 5.21
N ILE A 266 1.35 -14.65 6.15
CA ILE A 266 2.58 -13.93 5.89
C ILE A 266 3.61 -14.96 5.43
N ALA A 267 3.99 -14.91 4.15
CA ALA A 267 5.07 -15.71 3.63
C ALA A 267 6.41 -15.13 4.10
N CYS A 268 7.03 -15.73 5.11
CA CYS A 268 8.44 -15.47 5.44
C CYS A 268 9.25 -16.43 4.60
N ASP A 269 9.61 -16.02 3.38
CA ASP A 269 10.53 -16.78 2.55
C ASP A 269 11.97 -16.38 2.92
N PRO A 270 12.74 -17.24 3.63
CA PRO A 270 14.13 -16.95 3.98
C PRO A 270 15.05 -16.84 2.75
N THR A 271 14.56 -17.15 1.53
CA THR A 271 15.32 -17.13 0.28
C THR A 271 15.08 -15.90 -0.59
N TYR A 272 14.14 -15.01 -0.23
CA TYR A 272 13.86 -13.79 -1.00
C TYR A 272 15.04 -12.82 -0.95
N ARG A 273 15.88 -12.82 -1.99
CA ARG A 273 16.88 -11.77 -2.25
C ARG A 273 16.26 -10.66 -3.07
N HIS A 274 16.39 -9.42 -2.60
CA HIS A 274 16.07 -8.24 -3.40
C HIS A 274 16.81 -8.35 -4.75
N PRO A 275 16.15 -8.16 -5.91
CA PRO A 275 16.89 -8.05 -7.16
C PRO A 275 17.88 -6.90 -7.01
N ALA A 276 19.17 -7.17 -7.28
CA ALA A 276 20.18 -6.13 -7.34
C ALA A 276 19.69 -5.05 -8.32
N PRO A 277 19.95 -3.75 -8.06
CA PRO A 277 19.65 -2.71 -9.03
C PRO A 277 20.33 -3.12 -10.34
N THR A 278 19.53 -3.42 -11.35
CA THR A 278 20.04 -3.87 -12.64
C THR A 278 20.92 -2.76 -13.18
N GLU A 279 22.23 -3.02 -13.26
CA GLU A 279 23.10 -2.28 -14.15
C GLU A 279 22.44 -2.31 -15.53
N THR A 280 22.33 -1.11 -16.11
CA THR A 280 21.87 -0.80 -17.46
C THR A 280 21.93 -2.00 -18.41
N SER A 281 20.79 -2.42 -18.96
CA SER A 281 20.75 -3.33 -20.11
C SER A 281 21.65 -2.79 -21.23
N PRO A 282 22.61 -3.55 -21.76
CA PRO A 282 23.27 -3.17 -22.98
C PRO A 282 22.27 -3.33 -24.13
N CYS A 283 22.09 -2.26 -24.91
CA CYS A 283 21.50 -2.31 -26.25
C CYS A 283 22.06 -3.53 -27.00
N ARG A 284 21.19 -4.46 -27.41
CA ARG A 284 21.56 -5.43 -28.45
C ARG A 284 21.49 -4.73 -29.81
N PRO A 285 22.49 -4.89 -30.69
CA PRO A 285 22.43 -4.30 -32.02
C PRO A 285 21.37 -5.04 -32.86
N SER A 286 20.68 -4.27 -33.70
CA SER A 286 19.84 -4.78 -34.78
C SER A 286 20.69 -5.61 -35.74
N SER A 287 20.33 -6.87 -35.95
CA SER A 287 20.84 -7.65 -37.08
C SER A 287 19.84 -7.59 -38.22
N ASP A 288 20.21 -6.85 -39.27
CA ASP A 288 19.71 -7.01 -40.63
C ASP A 288 19.85 -8.47 -41.09
N ARG A 289 18.75 -9.03 -41.62
CA ARG A 289 18.67 -9.82 -42.87
C ARG A 289 17.23 -10.23 -43.14
#